data_AF-A0A023FHU4-F1
#
_entry.id   AF-A0A023FHU4-F1
#
_cell.length_a   1.000
_cell.length_b   1.000
_cell.length_c   1.000
_cell.angle_alpha   90.00
_cell.angle_beta   90.00
_cell.angle_gamma   90.00
#
_symmetry.space_group_name_H-M   'P 1'
#
loop_
_entity.id
_entity.type
_entity.pdbx_description
1 polymer ?
#
loop_
_entity_poly.entity_id
_entity_poly.type
_entity_poly.pdbx_seq_one_letter_code
_entity_poly.pdbx_strand_id
1 'polypeptide(L)'
;AAIKQIYKQKYDKDLEKAVISETSGDFQRILVSMLTCSRQEGVPVDANRAADDAQKLHQAGVAKWGTDESTFNAILASQSYDQLRQVFREYVRFANHDIMEAIKKEMSGNFGQALLTMVKSVYNTELYFAEKLHEAMKGAGTDDKTLIRIVVGRCETDLAIVKQEYQRAYGKSLEDAIKGDTSGDCRKVLLALVSGN
;
A
#
# COMPACT_ATOMS: atom_id res chain seq x y z
N ALA A 1 7.83 -10.75 -10.40
CA ALA A 1 8.22 -12.03 -11.02
C ALA A 1 8.57 -13.13 -9.99
N ALA A 2 9.57 -12.94 -9.11
CA ALA A 2 10.04 -13.99 -8.19
C ALA A 2 8.97 -14.60 -7.27
N ILE A 3 8.07 -13.79 -6.69
CA ILE A 3 6.99 -14.27 -5.82
C ILE A 3 6.06 -15.24 -6.57
N LYS A 4 5.68 -14.96 -7.83
CA LYS A 4 4.84 -15.85 -8.65
C LYS A 4 5.52 -17.20 -8.85
N GLN A 5 6.81 -17.19 -9.15
CA GLN A 5 7.61 -18.41 -9.35
C GLN A 5 7.71 -19.25 -8.07
N ILE A 6 8.05 -18.63 -6.94
CA ILE A 6 8.16 -19.32 -5.65
C ILE A 6 6.81 -19.89 -5.22
N TYR A 7 5.72 -19.14 -5.42
CA TYR A 7 4.37 -19.62 -5.12
C TYR A 7 4.02 -20.88 -5.93
N LYS A 8 4.31 -20.88 -7.24
CA LYS A 8 4.11 -22.06 -8.10
C LYS A 8 4.96 -23.25 -7.65
N GLN A 9 6.23 -23.03 -7.29
CA GLN A 9 7.09 -24.11 -6.80
C GLN A 9 6.60 -24.70 -5.47
N LYS A 10 6.15 -23.85 -4.55
CA LYS A 10 5.77 -24.27 -3.19
C LYS A 10 4.38 -24.92 -3.13
N TYR A 11 3.43 -24.44 -3.93
CA TYR A 11 2.02 -24.84 -3.82
C TYR A 11 1.50 -25.57 -5.06
N ASP A 12 2.32 -25.73 -6.10
CA ASP A 12 1.94 -26.23 -7.42
C ASP A 12 0.74 -25.49 -8.05
N LYS A 13 0.49 -24.24 -7.62
CA LYS A 13 -0.60 -23.40 -8.11
C LYS A 13 -0.07 -22.12 -8.75
N ASP A 14 -0.70 -21.68 -9.82
CA ASP A 14 -0.42 -20.36 -10.37
C ASP A 14 -1.02 -19.28 -9.46
N LEU A 15 -0.20 -18.32 -9.03
CA LEU A 15 -0.61 -17.29 -8.07
C LEU A 15 -1.73 -16.40 -8.61
N GLU A 16 -1.72 -16.09 -9.90
CA GLU A 16 -2.74 -15.25 -10.52
C GLU A 16 -4.08 -15.98 -10.57
N LYS A 17 -4.07 -17.26 -10.98
CA LYS A 17 -5.27 -18.13 -10.91
C LYS A 17 -5.79 -18.29 -9.49
N ALA A 18 -4.91 -18.40 -8.50
CA ALA A 18 -5.30 -18.49 -7.09
C ALA A 18 -5.95 -17.18 -6.58
N VAL A 19 -5.43 -16.02 -6.98
CA VAL A 19 -6.06 -14.73 -6.66
C VAL A 19 -7.42 -14.61 -7.35
N ILE A 20 -7.53 -15.03 -8.62
CA ILE A 20 -8.79 -15.02 -9.38
C ILE A 20 -9.84 -15.94 -8.72
N SER A 21 -9.46 -17.09 -8.15
CA SER A 21 -10.42 -17.98 -7.52
C SER A 21 -10.94 -17.47 -6.16
N GLU A 22 -10.19 -16.60 -5.47
CA GLU A 22 -10.48 -16.16 -4.10
C GLU A 22 -10.98 -14.70 -4.02
N THR A 23 -11.04 -13.99 -5.14
CA THR A 23 -11.45 -12.59 -5.19
C THR A 23 -12.41 -12.34 -6.35
N SER A 24 -13.14 -11.21 -6.32
CA SER A 24 -14.08 -10.85 -7.38
C SER A 24 -14.14 -9.35 -7.60
N GLY A 25 -14.86 -8.93 -8.64
CA GLY A 25 -15.10 -7.52 -8.98
C GLY A 25 -13.81 -6.74 -9.24
N ASP A 26 -13.84 -5.44 -8.93
CA ASP A 26 -12.70 -4.54 -9.14
C ASP A 26 -11.52 -4.81 -8.22
N PHE A 27 -11.78 -5.39 -7.04
CA PHE A 27 -10.73 -5.84 -6.14
C PHE A 27 -9.89 -6.97 -6.78
N GLN A 28 -10.53 -7.95 -7.43
CA GLN A 28 -9.79 -8.96 -8.21
C GLN A 28 -9.00 -8.30 -9.34
N ARG A 29 -9.63 -7.38 -10.09
CA ARG A 29 -8.98 -6.74 -11.25
C ARG A 29 -7.71 -5.99 -10.86
N ILE A 30 -7.72 -5.22 -9.76
CA ILE A 30 -6.52 -4.48 -9.33
C ILE A 30 -5.41 -5.42 -8.86
N LEU A 31 -5.74 -6.50 -8.15
CA LEU A 31 -4.75 -7.48 -7.72
C LEU A 31 -4.10 -8.21 -8.91
N VAL A 32 -4.91 -8.59 -9.90
CA VAL A 32 -4.39 -9.19 -11.15
C VAL A 32 -3.51 -8.19 -11.90
N SER A 33 -3.92 -6.92 -12.02
CA SER A 33 -3.07 -5.87 -12.60
C SER A 33 -1.72 -5.72 -11.88
N MET A 34 -1.67 -5.86 -10.56
CA MET A 34 -0.40 -5.83 -9.82
C MET A 34 0.47 -7.08 -10.08
N LEU A 35 -0.16 -8.24 -10.30
CA LEU A 35 0.52 -9.50 -10.60
C LEU A 35 1.09 -9.59 -12.02
N THR A 36 0.72 -8.68 -12.92
CA THR A 36 1.41 -8.55 -14.22
C THR A 36 2.83 -8.00 -14.04
N CYS A 37 3.10 -7.32 -12.92
CA CYS A 37 4.37 -6.66 -12.61
C CYS A 37 4.83 -5.67 -13.71
N SER A 38 3.89 -4.97 -14.36
CA SER A 38 4.17 -4.05 -15.47
C SER A 38 4.29 -2.58 -15.04
N ARG A 39 4.64 -2.31 -13.78
CA ARG A 39 4.83 -0.93 -13.30
C ARG A 39 6.06 -0.32 -13.96
N GLN A 40 5.94 0.91 -14.43
CA GLN A 40 7.06 1.65 -15.02
C GLN A 40 8.11 1.97 -13.96
N GLU A 41 9.38 1.73 -14.27
CA GLU A 41 10.54 2.00 -13.40
C GLU A 41 11.61 2.76 -14.18
N GLY A 42 12.29 3.72 -13.55
CA GLY A 42 13.39 4.48 -14.15
C GLY A 42 12.99 5.45 -15.28
N VAL A 43 11.69 5.69 -15.47
CA VAL A 43 11.18 6.61 -16.51
C VAL A 43 11.06 8.03 -15.92
N PRO A 44 11.57 9.07 -16.61
CA PRO A 44 11.38 10.46 -16.19
C PRO A 44 9.89 10.85 -16.10
N VAL A 45 9.58 11.76 -15.18
CA VAL A 45 8.22 12.30 -15.02
C VAL A 45 7.80 13.07 -16.27
N ASP A 46 6.64 12.73 -16.82
CA ASP A 46 5.97 13.45 -17.89
C ASP A 46 4.84 14.31 -17.30
N ALA A 47 5.07 15.62 -17.25
CA ALA A 47 4.14 16.57 -16.65
C ALA A 47 2.81 16.69 -17.41
N ASN A 48 2.83 16.59 -18.74
CA ASN A 48 1.61 16.69 -19.55
C ASN A 48 0.74 15.46 -19.32
N ARG A 49 1.35 14.27 -19.41
CA ARG A 49 0.66 13.01 -19.10
C ARG A 49 0.17 12.98 -17.65
N ALA A 50 0.90 13.58 -16.71
CA ALA A 50 0.45 13.66 -15.32
C ALA A 50 -0.81 14.51 -15.18
N ALA A 51 -0.88 15.65 -15.86
CA ALA A 51 -2.07 16.50 -15.88
C ALA A 51 -3.25 15.79 -16.55
N ASP A 52 -3.02 15.11 -17.67
CA ASP A 52 -4.05 14.33 -18.37
C ASP A 52 -4.60 13.19 -17.49
N ASP A 53 -3.72 12.42 -16.87
CA ASP A 53 -4.12 11.32 -15.99
C ASP A 53 -4.83 11.84 -14.71
N ALA A 54 -4.41 12.99 -14.19
CA ALA A 54 -5.12 13.66 -13.09
C ALA A 54 -6.54 14.10 -13.48
N GLN A 55 -6.69 14.68 -14.67
CA GLN A 55 -8.00 15.06 -15.19
C GLN A 55 -8.89 13.83 -15.41
N LYS A 56 -8.35 12.73 -15.95
CA LYS A 56 -9.07 11.46 -16.10
C LYS A 56 -9.53 10.92 -14.75
N LEU A 57 -8.68 10.91 -13.73
CA LEU A 57 -9.08 10.48 -12.38
C LEU A 57 -10.20 11.35 -11.80
N HIS A 58 -10.14 12.67 -12.01
CA HIS A 58 -11.19 13.58 -11.54
C HIS A 58 -12.52 13.30 -12.26
N GLN A 59 -12.48 13.12 -13.58
CA GLN A 59 -13.65 12.77 -14.38
C GLN A 59 -14.21 11.38 -14.07
N ALA A 60 -13.32 10.45 -13.72
CA ALA A 60 -13.64 9.07 -13.36
C ALA A 60 -14.32 8.94 -12.00
N GLY A 61 -14.13 9.87 -11.08
CA GLY A 61 -14.81 9.86 -9.78
C GLY A 61 -15.82 11.00 -9.68
N VAL A 62 -15.33 12.11 -9.15
CA VAL A 62 -16.13 13.25 -8.66
C VAL A 62 -17.02 13.90 -9.74
N ALA A 63 -16.64 13.84 -11.02
CA ALA A 63 -17.40 14.50 -12.08
C ALA A 63 -18.57 13.68 -12.65
N LYS A 64 -18.84 12.47 -12.15
CA LYS A 64 -19.94 11.62 -12.65
C LYS A 64 -20.68 10.91 -11.50
N TRP A 65 -21.90 10.42 -11.78
CA TRP A 65 -22.61 9.54 -10.85
C TRP A 65 -22.03 8.12 -10.94
N GLY A 66 -21.51 7.61 -9.82
CA GLY A 66 -20.73 6.38 -9.77
C GLY A 66 -19.24 6.63 -10.07
N THR A 67 -18.44 5.56 -10.15
CA THR A 67 -16.99 5.68 -10.30
C THR A 67 -16.49 4.86 -11.49
N ASP A 68 -15.39 5.27 -12.12
CA ASP A 68 -14.66 4.48 -13.12
C ASP A 68 -13.53 3.70 -12.45
N GLU A 69 -13.86 2.55 -11.87
CA GLU A 69 -12.87 1.71 -11.20
C GLU A 69 -11.74 1.28 -12.17
N SER A 70 -12.06 1.14 -13.46
CA SER A 70 -11.10 0.76 -14.50
C SER A 70 -10.03 1.82 -14.74
N THR A 71 -10.41 3.11 -14.72
CA THR A 71 -9.48 4.23 -14.90
C THR A 71 -8.52 4.33 -13.70
N PHE A 72 -9.05 4.21 -12.48
CA PHE A 72 -8.22 4.19 -11.27
C PHE A 72 -7.23 3.02 -11.29
N ASN A 73 -7.70 1.82 -11.68
CA ASN A 73 -6.85 0.65 -11.79
C ASN A 73 -5.72 0.85 -12.81
N ALA A 74 -6.06 1.27 -14.03
CA ALA A 74 -5.09 1.44 -15.11
C ALA A 74 -3.97 2.43 -14.73
N ILE A 75 -4.32 3.56 -14.12
CA ILE A 75 -3.34 4.58 -13.72
C ILE A 75 -2.53 4.12 -12.51
N LEU A 76 -3.18 3.70 -11.41
CA LEU A 76 -2.47 3.39 -10.16
C LEU A 76 -1.61 2.13 -10.25
N ALA A 77 -2.00 1.13 -11.06
CA ALA A 77 -1.26 -0.14 -11.17
C ALA A 77 -0.02 -0.05 -12.08
N SER A 78 -0.01 0.82 -13.09
CA SER A 78 1.00 0.81 -14.15
C SER A 78 2.06 1.92 -14.07
N GLN A 79 1.73 3.06 -13.46
CA GLN A 79 2.57 4.26 -13.48
C GLN A 79 3.71 4.17 -12.45
N SER A 80 4.86 4.80 -12.71
CA SER A 80 5.94 4.89 -11.72
C SER A 80 5.50 5.70 -10.50
N TYR A 81 6.15 5.50 -9.35
CA TYR A 81 5.79 6.26 -8.15
C TYR A 81 6.01 7.76 -8.32
N ASP A 82 7.08 8.17 -9.00
CA ASP A 82 7.35 9.59 -9.26
C ASP A 82 6.30 10.20 -10.19
N GLN A 83 5.87 9.47 -11.22
CA GLN A 83 4.78 9.90 -12.09
C GLN A 83 3.47 10.03 -11.30
N LEU A 84 3.14 9.04 -10.46
CA LEU A 84 1.93 9.08 -9.63
C LEU A 84 1.92 10.24 -8.63
N ARG A 85 3.06 10.57 -8.02
CA ARG A 85 3.17 11.76 -7.16
C ARG A 85 2.85 13.04 -7.92
N GLN A 86 3.33 13.16 -9.16
CA GLN A 86 2.98 14.31 -10.00
C GLN A 86 1.50 14.29 -10.40
N VAL A 87 0.93 13.13 -10.73
CA VAL A 87 -0.51 12.98 -11.00
C VAL A 87 -1.34 13.44 -9.79
N PHE A 88 -0.99 13.03 -8.56
CA PHE A 88 -1.73 13.43 -7.37
C PHE A 88 -1.62 14.94 -7.09
N ARG A 89 -0.46 15.53 -7.36
CA ARG A 89 -0.28 16.99 -7.28
C ARG A 89 -1.16 17.73 -8.28
N GLU A 90 -1.23 17.27 -9.52
CA GLU A 90 -2.12 17.86 -10.53
C GLU A 90 -3.60 17.60 -10.21
N TYR A 91 -3.95 16.45 -9.63
CA TYR A 91 -5.32 16.11 -9.24
C TYR A 91 -5.93 17.14 -8.29
N VAL A 92 -5.16 17.63 -7.31
CA VAL A 92 -5.61 18.67 -6.37
C VAL A 92 -6.02 19.94 -7.11
N ARG A 93 -5.39 20.28 -8.25
CA ARG A 93 -5.77 21.47 -9.04
C ARG A 93 -7.12 21.32 -9.72
N PHE A 94 -7.51 20.11 -10.10
CA PHE A 94 -8.80 19.85 -10.74
C PHE A 94 -9.93 19.62 -9.73
N ALA A 95 -9.66 18.89 -8.66
CA ALA A 95 -10.69 18.47 -7.69
C ALA A 95 -10.82 19.38 -6.47
N ASN A 96 -9.84 20.26 -6.22
CA ASN A 96 -9.73 21.08 -5.02
C ASN A 96 -9.70 20.29 -3.70
N HIS A 97 -9.37 18.99 -3.75
CA HIS A 97 -9.13 18.11 -2.61
C HIS A 97 -8.16 16.99 -3.00
N ASP A 98 -7.63 16.27 -2.00
CA ASP A 98 -6.69 15.17 -2.23
C ASP A 98 -7.36 13.92 -2.82
N ILE A 99 -6.58 13.12 -3.54
CA ILE A 99 -7.04 11.88 -4.18
C ILE A 99 -7.49 10.83 -3.14
N MET A 100 -6.88 10.78 -1.94
CA MET A 100 -7.34 9.88 -0.88
C MET A 100 -8.72 10.28 -0.36
N GLU A 101 -9.04 11.57 -0.33
CA GLU A 101 -10.37 12.05 0.04
C GLU A 101 -11.40 11.63 -1.02
N ALA A 102 -11.04 11.72 -2.31
CA ALA A 102 -11.87 11.23 -3.41
C ALA A 102 -12.19 9.73 -3.24
N ILE A 103 -11.16 8.92 -3.05
CA ILE A 103 -11.29 7.46 -2.91
C ILE A 103 -12.17 7.11 -1.70
N LYS A 104 -11.99 7.78 -0.56
CA LYS A 104 -12.80 7.52 0.65
C LYS A 104 -14.28 7.88 0.48
N LYS A 105 -14.61 8.88 -0.33
CA LYS A 105 -15.99 9.32 -0.57
C LYS A 105 -16.70 8.44 -1.59
N GLU A 106 -15.99 8.12 -2.67
CA GLU A 106 -16.60 7.48 -3.85
C GLU A 106 -16.53 5.95 -3.82
N MET A 107 -15.58 5.37 -3.09
CA MET A 107 -15.31 3.94 -3.14
C MET A 107 -15.36 3.30 -1.75
N SER A 108 -15.76 2.04 -1.71
CA SER A 108 -15.90 1.27 -0.47
C SER A 108 -15.33 -0.14 -0.60
N GLY A 109 -15.35 -0.87 0.51
CA GLY A 109 -14.90 -2.26 0.58
C GLY A 109 -13.43 -2.46 0.22
N ASN A 110 -13.11 -3.67 -0.22
CA ASN A 110 -11.73 -4.08 -0.47
C ASN A 110 -11.07 -3.30 -1.61
N PHE A 111 -11.84 -2.88 -2.62
CA PHE A 111 -11.31 -2.09 -3.73
C PHE A 111 -10.87 -0.70 -3.27
N GLY A 112 -11.72 0.04 -2.55
CA GLY A 112 -11.35 1.34 -1.98
C GLY A 112 -10.14 1.23 -1.05
N GLN A 113 -10.09 0.20 -0.21
CA GLN A 113 -8.94 -0.05 0.67
C GLN A 113 -7.65 -0.37 -0.10
N ALA A 114 -7.73 -1.09 -1.22
CA ALA A 114 -6.58 -1.37 -2.08
C ALA A 114 -6.02 -0.07 -2.70
N LEU A 115 -6.89 0.79 -3.23
CA LEU A 115 -6.46 2.06 -3.82
C LEU A 115 -5.86 3.01 -2.78
N LEU A 116 -6.48 3.12 -1.60
CA LEU A 116 -5.89 3.88 -0.49
C LEU A 116 -4.51 3.35 -0.09
N THR A 117 -4.34 2.02 -0.07
CA THR A 117 -3.05 1.40 0.21
C THR A 117 -2.00 1.76 -0.84
N MET A 118 -2.37 1.74 -2.13
CA MET A 118 -1.47 2.12 -3.22
C MET A 118 -1.08 3.60 -3.13
N VAL A 119 -2.03 4.50 -2.91
CA VAL A 119 -1.77 5.94 -2.78
C VAL A 119 -0.88 6.23 -1.59
N LYS A 120 -1.15 5.63 -0.42
CA LYS A 120 -0.28 5.75 0.77
C LYS A 120 1.14 5.27 0.48
N SER A 121 1.29 4.13 -0.19
CA SER A 121 2.60 3.56 -0.55
C SER A 121 3.37 4.49 -1.49
N VAL A 122 2.69 5.11 -2.46
CA VAL A 122 3.30 6.10 -3.36
C VAL A 122 3.78 7.33 -2.59
N TYR A 123 2.98 7.86 -1.66
CA TYR A 123 3.38 9.01 -0.86
C TYR A 123 4.56 8.70 0.06
N ASN A 124 4.43 7.67 0.90
CA ASN A 124 5.46 7.25 1.84
C ASN A 124 5.19 5.80 2.25
N THR A 125 5.98 4.88 1.71
CA THR A 125 5.82 3.44 1.96
C THR A 125 6.17 3.09 3.42
N GLU A 126 7.16 3.76 3.99
CA GLU A 126 7.65 3.53 5.34
C GLU A 126 6.64 3.99 6.39
N LEU A 127 6.00 5.15 6.16
CA LEU A 127 4.89 5.63 6.98
C LEU A 127 3.69 4.70 6.87
N TYR A 128 3.37 4.16 5.69
CA TYR A 128 2.31 3.15 5.55
C TYR A 128 2.57 1.92 6.43
N PHE A 129 3.80 1.41 6.44
CA PHE A 129 4.16 0.29 7.32
C PHE A 129 4.14 0.66 8.79
N ALA A 130 4.55 1.88 9.15
CA ALA A 130 4.44 2.39 10.51
C ALA A 130 2.98 2.45 10.98
N GLU A 131 2.07 2.94 10.13
CA GLU A 131 0.63 2.93 10.41
C GLU A 131 0.10 1.52 10.61
N LYS A 132 0.50 0.57 9.76
CA LYS A 132 0.08 -0.84 9.88
C LYS A 132 0.61 -1.53 11.13
N LEU A 133 1.83 -1.21 11.56
CA LEU A 133 2.37 -1.67 12.84
C LEU A 133 1.58 -1.09 14.01
N HIS A 134 1.21 0.19 13.93
CA HIS A 134 0.41 0.83 14.98
C HIS A 134 -0.98 0.20 15.06
N GLU A 135 -1.66 0.06 13.92
CA GLU A 135 -2.96 -0.60 13.85
C GLU A 135 -2.91 -2.03 14.39
N ALA A 136 -1.84 -2.79 14.11
CA ALA A 136 -1.67 -4.16 14.59
C ALA A 136 -1.47 -4.27 16.11
N MET A 137 -0.98 -3.21 16.77
CA MET A 137 -0.71 -3.18 18.22
C MET A 137 -1.68 -2.26 18.99
N LYS A 138 -2.67 -1.68 18.32
CA LYS A 138 -3.59 -0.72 18.95
C LYS A 138 -4.80 -1.45 19.50
N GLY A 139 -4.99 -1.36 20.82
CA GLY A 139 -6.20 -1.81 21.50
C GLY A 139 -5.95 -3.03 22.38
N ALA A 140 -7.01 -3.79 22.65
CA ALA A 140 -6.88 -5.03 23.41
C ALA A 140 -6.46 -6.18 22.49
N GLY A 141 -5.27 -6.73 22.75
CA GLY A 141 -4.68 -7.79 21.92
C GLY A 141 -3.86 -7.23 20.75
N THR A 142 -3.26 -8.15 19.99
CA THR A 142 -2.29 -7.85 18.93
C THR A 142 -2.64 -8.64 17.68
N ASP A 143 -2.61 -8.01 16.50
CA ASP A 143 -2.56 -8.73 15.23
C ASP A 143 -1.12 -9.22 14.98
N ASP A 144 -0.78 -10.32 15.66
CA ASP A 144 0.55 -10.96 15.58
C ASP A 144 0.95 -11.27 14.13
N LYS A 145 -0.01 -11.65 13.27
CA LYS A 145 0.28 -11.99 11.88
C LYS A 145 0.78 -10.79 11.09
N THR A 146 0.15 -9.63 11.27
CA THR A 146 0.57 -8.40 10.60
C THR A 146 1.87 -7.87 11.20
N LEU A 147 1.99 -7.86 12.53
CA LEU A 147 3.20 -7.43 13.22
C LEU A 147 4.43 -8.23 12.77
N ILE A 148 4.36 -9.57 12.85
CA ILE A 148 5.46 -10.46 12.46
C ILE A 148 5.78 -10.30 10.97
N ARG A 149 4.76 -10.27 10.11
CA ARG A 149 4.96 -10.15 8.65
C ARG A 149 5.68 -8.87 8.27
N ILE A 150 5.34 -7.74 8.90
CA ILE A 150 5.98 -6.46 8.60
C ILE A 150 7.40 -6.43 9.17
N VAL A 151 7.59 -6.78 10.45
CA VAL A 151 8.93 -6.74 11.07
C VAL A 151 9.92 -7.64 10.32
N VAL A 152 9.55 -8.89 10.06
CA VAL A 152 10.42 -9.83 9.33
C VAL A 152 10.57 -9.43 7.85
N GLY A 153 9.50 -8.99 7.20
CA GLY A 153 9.53 -8.65 5.77
C GLY A 153 10.28 -7.36 5.45
N ARG A 154 10.54 -6.50 6.44
CA ARG A 154 11.15 -5.18 6.26
C ARG A 154 12.49 -5.01 6.98
N CYS A 155 12.85 -5.92 7.89
CA CYS A 155 14.05 -5.80 8.71
C CYS A 155 15.35 -5.69 7.91
N GLU A 156 15.41 -6.22 6.69
CA GLU A 156 16.60 -6.11 5.82
C GLU A 156 16.37 -5.16 4.64
N THR A 157 15.35 -4.31 4.70
CA THR A 157 15.00 -3.38 3.60
C THR A 157 15.00 -1.93 4.09
N ASP A 158 14.08 -1.57 4.98
CA ASP A 158 13.88 -0.18 5.41
C ASP A 158 13.26 -0.05 6.80
N LEU A 159 13.31 -1.11 7.62
CA LEU A 159 12.74 -1.08 8.97
C LEU A 159 13.33 0.06 9.82
N ALA A 160 14.59 0.44 9.60
CA ALA A 160 15.20 1.61 10.25
C ALA A 160 14.43 2.91 9.97
N ILE A 161 13.97 3.13 8.74
CA ILE A 161 13.18 4.30 8.35
C ILE A 161 11.73 4.15 8.85
N VAL A 162 11.15 2.95 8.77
CA VAL A 162 9.82 2.65 9.34
C VAL A 162 9.78 2.99 10.84
N LYS A 163 10.83 2.66 11.60
CA LYS A 163 10.96 3.04 13.02
C LYS A 163 10.93 4.55 13.23
N GLN A 164 11.64 5.31 12.39
CA GLN A 164 11.67 6.77 12.46
C GLN A 164 10.30 7.37 12.16
N GLU A 165 9.61 6.89 11.12
CA GLU A 165 8.26 7.35 10.78
C GLU A 165 7.25 6.95 11.87
N TYR A 166 7.39 5.76 12.47
CA TYR A 166 6.57 5.33 13.61
C TYR A 166 6.73 6.26 14.81
N GLN A 167 7.98 6.55 15.20
CA GLN A 167 8.27 7.48 16.29
C GLN A 167 7.75 8.88 16.01
N ARG A 168 7.92 9.38 14.77
CA ARG A 168 7.42 10.70 14.35
C ARG A 168 5.88 10.76 14.42
N ALA A 169 5.20 9.73 13.94
CA ALA A 169 3.74 9.71 13.85
C ALA A 169 3.05 9.50 15.22
N TYR A 170 3.66 8.71 16.11
CA TYR A 170 3.00 8.24 17.34
C TYR A 170 3.68 8.67 18.64
N GLY A 171 4.84 9.33 18.58
CA GLY A 171 5.56 9.83 19.75
C GLY A 171 6.14 8.73 20.65
N LYS A 172 6.09 7.47 20.22
CA LYS A 172 6.58 6.30 20.96
C LYS A 172 7.43 5.44 20.04
N SER A 173 8.51 4.86 20.57
CA SER A 173 9.40 4.02 19.75
C SER A 173 8.71 2.73 19.36
N LEU A 174 9.11 2.15 18.23
CA LEU A 174 8.57 0.86 17.80
C LEU A 174 8.93 -0.24 18.82
N GLU A 175 10.14 -0.17 19.38
CA GLU A 175 10.61 -1.06 20.45
C GLU A 175 9.71 -1.01 21.68
N ASP A 176 9.38 0.20 22.17
CA ASP A 176 8.50 0.36 23.34
C ASP A 176 7.06 -0.06 23.04
N ALA A 177 6.61 0.11 21.79
CA ALA A 177 5.31 -0.40 21.35
C ALA A 177 5.28 -1.93 21.44
N ILE A 178 6.25 -2.61 20.80
CA ILE A 178 6.36 -4.08 20.81
C ILE A 178 6.52 -4.62 22.23
N LYS A 179 7.36 -3.99 23.05
CA LYS A 179 7.57 -4.39 24.45
C LYS A 179 6.29 -4.29 25.28
N GLY A 180 5.43 -3.31 24.98
CA GLY A 180 4.14 -3.14 25.66
C GLY A 180 3.10 -4.18 25.25
N ASP A 181 3.13 -4.60 23.98
CA ASP A 181 2.02 -5.34 23.38
C ASP A 181 2.26 -6.85 23.25
N THR A 182 3.52 -7.26 23.08
CA THR A 182 3.89 -8.68 22.93
C THR A 182 4.48 -9.23 24.23
N SER A 183 4.68 -10.54 24.40
CA SER A 183 5.38 -11.11 25.56
C SER A 183 6.20 -12.35 25.21
N GLY A 184 6.91 -12.91 26.21
CA GLY A 184 7.66 -14.16 26.05
C GLY A 184 8.76 -14.09 24.99
N ASP A 185 9.02 -15.23 24.35
CA ASP A 185 10.07 -15.34 23.33
C ASP A 185 9.72 -14.63 22.03
N CYS A 186 8.43 -14.52 21.70
CA CYS A 186 7.97 -13.72 20.56
C CYS A 186 8.46 -12.27 20.68
N ARG A 187 8.27 -11.64 21.87
CA ARG A 187 8.79 -10.29 22.15
C ARG A 187 10.30 -10.22 21.93
N LYS A 188 11.05 -11.20 22.46
CA LYS A 188 12.53 -11.18 22.36
C LYS A 188 12.99 -11.20 20.91
N VAL A 189 12.39 -12.05 20.08
CA VAL A 189 12.74 -12.15 18.66
C VAL A 189 12.37 -10.87 17.91
N LEU A 190 11.16 -10.33 18.13
CA LEU A 190 10.73 -9.08 17.49
C LEU A 190 11.64 -7.91 17.88
N LEU A 191 11.98 -7.78 19.16
CA LEU A 191 12.91 -6.74 19.62
C LEU A 191 14.31 -6.93 19.03
N ALA A 192 14.81 -8.16 18.91
CA ALA A 192 16.11 -8.40 18.29
C ALA A 192 16.15 -7.93 16.82
N LEU A 193 15.09 -8.20 16.05
CA LEU A 193 14.97 -7.75 14.66
C LEU A 193 14.84 -6.24 14.53
N VAL A 194 14.10 -5.61 15.44
CA VAL A 194 13.89 -4.15 15.42
C VAL A 194 15.11 -3.40 15.92
N SER A 195 15.81 -3.90 16.95
CA SER A 195 17.01 -3.26 17.52
C SER A 195 18.29 -3.51 16.72
N GLY A 196 18.32 -4.53 15.84
CA GLY A 196 19.45 -4.80 14.94
C GLY A 196 19.57 -3.81 13.77
N ASN A 197 18.65 -2.83 13.68
CA ASN A 197 18.54 -1.80 12.64
C ASN A 197 18.51 -0.40 13.26
#